data_AF-A0A7M3X4Q5-F1
#
_entry.id   AF-A0A7M3X4Q5-F1
#
_cell.length_a   1.000
_cell.length_b   1.000
_cell.length_c   1.000
_cell.angle_alpha   90.00
_cell.angle_beta   90.00
_cell.angle_gamma   90.00
#
_symmetry.space_group_name_H-M   'P 1'
#
loop_
_entity.id
_entity.type
_entity.pdbx_description
1 polymer ?
#
loop_
_entity_poly.entity_id
_entity_poly.type
_entity_poly.pdbx_seq_one_letter_code
_entity_poly.pdbx_strand_id
1 'polypeptide(L)'
;MRVKRTWLTVDFDDLRHVPSAQGHPTRSKDSPEDKVLSERYKVAMKGFESWLASTTHPVTLFVIADLFESVEFGEWFDGVLENYGRRLTVGCHGLTHRSWSAWPEDKDGFSSALKQASAILSKRAPEHFRHWFRAPAGYIAPWMAEVLAEE
;
A
#
# COMPACT_ATOMS: atom_id res chain seq x y z
N MET A 1 -14.52 30.96 10.56
CA MET A 1 -13.46 30.02 11.01
C MET A 1 -12.99 29.19 9.81
N ARG A 2 -11.69 29.15 9.52
CA ARG A 2 -11.14 28.28 8.47
C ARG A 2 -11.18 26.85 9.02
N VAL A 3 -12.00 25.98 8.44
CA VAL A 3 -11.99 24.55 8.78
C VAL A 3 -10.62 24.00 8.41
N LYS A 4 -9.82 23.60 9.41
CA LYS A 4 -8.56 22.87 9.15
C LYS A 4 -8.94 21.55 8.49
N ARG A 5 -8.59 21.37 7.23
CA ARG A 5 -8.76 20.10 6.52
C ARG A 5 -7.55 19.23 6.89
N THR A 6 -7.78 18.28 7.79
CA THR A 6 -6.78 17.25 8.11
C THR A 6 -6.90 16.12 7.09
N TRP A 7 -5.78 15.78 6.46
CA TRP A 7 -5.68 14.63 5.57
C TRP A 7 -4.92 13.51 6.30
N LEU A 8 -5.54 12.34 6.38
CA LEU A 8 -4.96 11.17 7.03
C LEU A 8 -4.52 10.17 5.97
N THR A 9 -3.36 9.56 6.17
CA THR A 9 -2.83 8.54 5.26
C THR A 9 -2.37 7.33 6.07
N VAL A 10 -2.66 6.13 5.60
CA VAL A 10 -2.28 4.87 6.25
C VAL A 10 -1.59 3.97 5.24
N ASP A 11 -0.44 3.44 5.62
CA ASP A 11 0.34 2.49 4.82
C ASP A 11 0.06 1.09 5.34
N PHE A 12 -0.31 0.18 4.43
CA PHE A 12 -0.80 -1.15 4.78
C PHE A 12 0.36 -2.15 4.86
N ASP A 13 1.26 -1.92 5.80
CA ASP A 13 2.46 -2.72 5.96
C ASP A 13 2.24 -3.86 6.97
N ASP A 14 2.05 -5.08 6.48
CA ASP A 14 2.22 -6.28 7.33
C ASP A 14 3.71 -6.48 7.71
N LEU A 15 3.98 -7.28 8.74
CA LEU A 15 5.31 -7.65 9.23
C LEU A 15 6.22 -8.19 8.12
N ARG A 16 5.67 -8.86 7.10
CA ARG A 16 6.48 -9.31 5.96
C ARG A 16 7.01 -8.16 5.11
N HIS A 17 6.39 -6.99 5.15
CA HIS A 17 6.75 -5.84 4.31
C HIS A 17 7.79 -4.93 4.96
N VAL A 18 8.09 -5.10 6.25
CA VAL A 18 9.11 -4.27 6.88
C VAL A 18 10.47 -4.48 6.19
N PRO A 19 11.32 -3.44 6.06
CA PRO A 19 12.58 -3.57 5.31
C PRO A 19 13.57 -4.61 5.84
N SER A 20 13.42 -5.06 7.09
CA SER A 20 14.23 -6.15 7.64
C SER A 20 13.75 -7.55 7.23
N ALA A 21 12.49 -7.67 6.80
CA ALA A 21 11.91 -8.89 6.28
C ALA A 21 12.07 -8.97 4.75
N GLN A 22 11.74 -7.91 4.02
CA GLN A 22 11.90 -7.89 2.56
C GLN A 22 12.15 -6.49 1.97
N GLY A 23 12.47 -6.46 0.67
CA GLY A 23 12.41 -5.25 -0.15
C GLY A 23 13.65 -4.35 -0.12
N HIS A 24 14.54 -4.48 0.87
CA HIS A 24 15.79 -3.70 0.97
C HIS A 24 17.04 -4.59 0.82
N PRO A 25 18.06 -4.20 0.02
CA PRO A 25 19.17 -5.10 -0.36
C PRO A 25 20.06 -5.56 0.78
N THR A 26 20.26 -4.71 1.79
CA THR A 26 21.19 -5.00 2.92
C THR A 26 20.49 -5.21 4.26
N ARG A 27 19.17 -5.04 4.33
CA ARG A 27 18.39 -5.14 5.57
C ARG A 27 17.52 -6.38 5.61
N SER A 28 17.01 -6.81 4.45
CA SER A 28 16.28 -8.07 4.32
C SER A 28 17.19 -9.23 4.68
N LYS A 29 16.80 -10.05 5.65
CA LYS A 29 17.56 -11.23 6.06
C LYS A 29 16.96 -12.52 5.52
N ASP A 30 15.65 -12.66 5.70
CA ASP A 30 14.87 -13.81 5.26
C ASP A 30 13.50 -13.30 4.78
N SER A 31 13.23 -13.41 3.48
CA SER A 31 11.90 -13.15 2.96
C SER A 31 10.99 -14.30 3.42
N PRO A 32 9.87 -14.03 4.10
CA PRO A 32 8.95 -15.10 4.48
C PRO A 32 8.44 -15.82 3.22
N GLU A 33 8.55 -17.15 3.21
CA GLU A 33 8.09 -17.98 2.09
C GLU A 33 6.57 -18.00 1.98
N ASP A 34 5.87 -17.89 3.12
CA ASP A 34 4.42 -17.87 3.15
C ASP A 34 3.87 -16.44 3.08
N LYS A 35 2.82 -16.29 2.27
CA LYS A 35 2.13 -15.02 2.08
C LYS A 35 0.93 -14.87 3.01
N VAL A 36 0.97 -15.55 4.15
CA VAL A 36 -0.09 -15.52 5.18
C VAL A 36 0.00 -14.20 5.94
N LEU A 37 -1.16 -13.62 6.24
CA LEU A 37 -1.23 -12.41 7.06
C LEU A 37 -0.75 -12.71 8.48
N SER A 38 0.09 -11.85 9.05
CA SER A 38 0.48 -12.03 10.45
C SER A 38 -0.70 -11.83 11.40
N GLU A 39 -0.72 -12.56 12.51
CA GLU A 39 -1.77 -12.39 13.54
C GLU A 39 -1.81 -10.95 14.07
N ARG A 40 -0.64 -10.29 14.15
CA ARG A 40 -0.57 -8.88 14.55
C ARG A 40 -1.25 -7.96 13.53
N TYR A 41 -1.13 -8.26 12.24
CA TYR A 41 -1.79 -7.50 11.19
C TYR A 41 -3.30 -7.72 11.20
N LYS A 42 -3.78 -8.95 11.45
CA LYS A 42 -5.21 -9.23 11.62
C LYS A 42 -5.81 -8.46 12.81
N VAL A 43 -5.09 -8.34 13.92
CA VAL A 43 -5.50 -7.48 15.05
C VAL A 43 -5.54 -6.01 14.62
N ALA A 44 -4.54 -5.55 13.86
CA ALA A 44 -4.50 -4.19 13.34
C ALA A 44 -5.65 -3.88 12.37
N MET A 45 -6.06 -4.83 11.51
CA MET A 45 -7.22 -4.70 10.61
C MET A 45 -8.50 -4.40 11.39
N LYS A 46 -8.77 -5.15 12.46
CA LYS A 46 -9.94 -4.93 13.35
C LYS A 46 -9.87 -3.58 14.07
N GLY A 47 -8.67 -3.21 14.54
CA GLY A 47 -8.44 -1.93 15.19
C GLY A 47 -8.64 -0.75 14.22
N PHE A 48 -8.15 -0.88 12.99
CA PHE A 48 -8.31 0.11 11.93
C PHE A 48 -9.78 0.30 11.55
N GLU A 49 -10.54 -0.79 11.42
CA GLU A 49 -11.98 -0.73 11.16
C GLU A 49 -12.74 -0.02 12.29
N SER A 50 -12.44 -0.37 13.54
CA SER A 50 -13.02 0.29 14.72
C SER A 50 -12.68 1.79 14.75
N TRP A 51 -11.45 2.14 14.39
CA TRP A 51 -11.01 3.53 14.28
C TRP A 51 -11.74 4.26 13.14
N LEU A 52 -11.89 3.63 11.97
CA LEU A 52 -12.68 4.18 10.87
C LEU A 52 -14.11 4.48 11.36
N ALA A 53 -14.78 3.56 12.04
CA ALA A 53 -16.13 3.81 12.56
C ALA A 53 -16.24 5.05 13.47
N SER A 54 -15.14 5.44 14.14
CA SER A 54 -15.11 6.58 15.06
C SER A 54 -14.77 7.94 14.43
N THR A 55 -14.33 7.98 13.18
CA THR A 55 -13.83 9.20 12.52
C THR A 55 -14.57 9.52 11.23
N THR A 56 -14.74 10.81 10.94
CA THR A 56 -15.36 11.30 9.70
C THR A 56 -14.34 11.90 8.73
N HIS A 57 -13.06 11.87 9.08
CA HIS A 57 -11.99 12.42 8.25
C HIS A 57 -11.81 11.61 6.96
N PRO A 58 -11.45 12.27 5.85
CA PRO A 58 -10.95 11.59 4.65
C PRO A 58 -9.64 10.86 4.94
N VAL A 59 -9.53 9.63 4.44
CA VAL A 59 -8.34 8.78 4.62
C VAL A 59 -7.86 8.26 3.28
N THR A 60 -6.56 8.35 3.02
CA THR A 60 -5.91 7.68 1.89
C THR A 60 -5.19 6.44 2.37
N LEU A 61 -5.51 5.30 1.76
CA LEU A 61 -4.92 4.00 2.03
C LEU A 61 -3.86 3.74 0.96
N PHE A 62 -2.59 3.68 1.35
CA PHE A 62 -1.53 3.23 0.46
C PHE A 62 -1.36 1.72 0.65
N VAL A 63 -1.78 0.95 -0.34
CA VAL A 63 -1.89 -0.50 -0.26
C VAL A 63 -0.80 -1.17 -1.07
N ILE A 64 -0.15 -2.16 -0.46
CA ILE A 64 0.80 -3.05 -1.15
C ILE A 64 -0.02 -4.11 -1.87
N ALA A 65 0.16 -4.23 -3.19
CA ALA A 65 -0.77 -5.01 -4.00
C ALA A 65 -0.76 -6.53 -3.71
N ASP A 66 0.37 -7.09 -3.27
CA ASP A 66 0.48 -8.51 -2.92
C ASP A 66 -0.34 -8.92 -1.67
N LEU A 67 -0.88 -7.96 -0.91
CA LEU A 67 -1.83 -8.26 0.17
C LEU A 67 -3.10 -8.93 -0.37
N PHE A 68 -3.49 -8.60 -1.60
CA PHE A 68 -4.64 -9.21 -2.27
C PHE A 68 -4.40 -10.65 -2.74
N GLU A 69 -3.22 -11.21 -2.52
CA GLU A 69 -2.99 -12.66 -2.62
C GLU A 69 -3.63 -13.41 -1.43
N SER A 70 -3.89 -12.72 -0.30
CA SER A 70 -4.69 -13.23 0.79
C SER A 70 -6.18 -13.01 0.51
N VAL A 71 -6.95 -14.11 0.46
CA VAL A 71 -8.42 -14.05 0.37
C VAL A 71 -9.00 -13.30 1.57
N GLU A 72 -8.49 -13.57 2.78
CA GLU A 72 -8.92 -12.91 4.02
C GLU A 72 -8.74 -11.40 3.94
N PHE A 73 -7.59 -10.92 3.42
CA PHE A 73 -7.38 -9.49 3.22
C PHE A 73 -8.35 -8.90 2.20
N GLY A 74 -8.52 -9.58 1.06
CA GLY A 74 -9.39 -9.12 -0.01
C GLY A 74 -10.84 -8.94 0.45
N GLU A 75 -11.40 -9.96 1.09
CA GLU A 75 -12.78 -9.92 1.61
C GLU A 75 -12.96 -8.84 2.68
N TRP A 76 -12.00 -8.72 3.59
CA TRP A 76 -12.03 -7.65 4.59
C TRP A 76 -11.94 -6.25 3.95
N PHE A 77 -11.06 -6.07 2.96
CA PHE A 77 -10.87 -4.78 2.31
C PHE A 77 -12.11 -4.37 1.50
N ASP A 78 -12.76 -5.32 0.83
CA ASP A 78 -14.03 -5.09 0.14
C ASP A 78 -15.10 -4.59 1.12
N GLY A 79 -15.21 -5.21 2.30
CA GLY A 79 -16.11 -4.76 3.37
C GLY A 79 -15.76 -3.37 3.93
N VAL A 80 -14.47 -3.03 4.03
CA VAL A 80 -14.03 -1.67 4.43
C VAL A 80 -14.47 -0.62 3.40
N LEU A 81 -14.33 -0.92 2.11
CA LEU A 81 -14.77 -0.02 1.04
C LEU A 81 -16.29 0.12 0.98
N GLU A 82 -17.04 -0.97 1.14
CA GLU A 82 -18.50 -0.94 1.16
C GLU A 82 -19.02 -0.04 2.29
N ASN A 83 -18.46 -0.18 3.50
CA ASN A 83 -18.94 0.54 4.68
C ASN A 83 -18.44 1.99 4.76
N TYR A 84 -17.24 2.29 4.27
CA TYR A 84 -16.56 3.58 4.50
C TYR A 84 -16.08 4.28 3.23
N GLY A 85 -16.26 3.69 2.05
CA GLY A 85 -15.65 4.10 0.78
C GLY A 85 -15.85 5.57 0.40
N ARG A 86 -16.97 6.20 0.82
CA ARG A 86 -17.26 7.63 0.53
C ARG A 86 -16.18 8.61 0.98
N ARG A 87 -15.35 8.22 1.94
CA ARG A 87 -14.24 9.04 2.47
C ARG A 87 -12.88 8.37 2.35
N LEU A 88 -12.81 7.26 1.62
CA LEU A 88 -11.57 6.53 1.37
C LEU A 88 -11.06 6.82 -0.04
N THR A 89 -9.74 6.90 -0.15
CA THR A 89 -9.01 6.91 -1.41
C THR A 89 -7.94 5.84 -1.35
N VAL A 90 -7.75 5.08 -2.42
CA VAL A 90 -6.74 4.03 -2.49
C VAL A 90 -5.60 4.50 -3.40
N GLY A 91 -4.38 4.47 -2.88
CA GLY A 91 -3.14 4.71 -3.61
C GLY A 91 -2.25 3.47 -3.61
N CYS A 92 -1.26 3.47 -4.46
CA CYS A 92 -0.29 2.39 -4.61
C CYS A 92 0.87 2.53 -3.62
N HIS A 93 1.15 1.47 -2.86
CA HIS A 93 2.35 1.34 -2.04
C HIS A 93 3.36 0.32 -2.61
N GLY A 94 3.29 0.10 -3.91
CA GLY A 94 4.10 -0.89 -4.63
C GLY A 94 3.50 -2.28 -4.64
N LEU A 95 4.19 -3.21 -5.31
CA LEU A 95 3.75 -4.59 -5.48
C LEU A 95 4.04 -5.45 -4.24
N THR A 96 5.29 -5.48 -3.80
CA THR A 96 5.80 -6.30 -2.68
C THR A 96 6.58 -5.48 -1.64
N HIS A 97 6.38 -4.15 -1.63
CA HIS A 97 7.13 -3.21 -0.79
C HIS A 97 8.65 -3.17 -1.04
N ARG A 98 9.10 -3.42 -2.29
CA ARG A 98 10.50 -3.22 -2.70
C ARG A 98 10.91 -1.74 -2.57
N SER A 99 11.98 -1.47 -1.81
CA SER A 99 12.59 -0.14 -1.67
C SER A 99 13.47 0.18 -2.90
N TRP A 100 12.84 0.51 -4.02
CA TRP A 100 13.47 0.61 -5.35
C TRP A 100 14.79 1.37 -5.38
N SER A 101 14.85 2.57 -4.81
CA SER A 101 16.07 3.39 -4.85
C SER A 101 17.16 2.97 -3.85
N ALA A 102 16.91 1.96 -3.01
CA ALA A 102 17.97 1.32 -2.24
C ALA A 102 18.77 0.33 -3.09
N TRP A 103 18.20 -0.16 -4.20
CA TRP A 103 18.85 -1.01 -5.19
C TRP A 103 19.53 -0.15 -6.28
N PRO A 104 20.41 -0.75 -7.12
CA PRO A 104 20.81 -0.12 -8.37
C PRO A 104 19.60 0.30 -9.22
N GLU A 105 19.78 1.33 -10.04
CA GLU A 105 18.74 1.84 -10.93
C GLU A 105 18.17 0.72 -11.81
N ASP A 106 16.83 0.60 -11.80
CA ASP A 106 16.07 -0.46 -12.45
C ASP A 106 14.70 0.12 -12.87
N LYS A 107 14.72 0.98 -13.90
CA LYS A 107 13.52 1.67 -14.40
C LYS A 107 12.46 0.69 -14.91
N ASP A 108 12.88 -0.31 -15.69
CA ASP A 108 11.98 -1.29 -16.29
C ASP A 108 11.32 -2.16 -15.23
N GLY A 109 12.10 -2.65 -14.25
CA GLY A 109 11.56 -3.39 -13.12
C GLY A 109 10.56 -2.56 -12.33
N PHE A 110 10.90 -1.29 -12.07
CA PHE A 110 10.02 -0.39 -11.32
C PHE A 110 8.71 -0.12 -12.07
N SER A 111 8.78 0.21 -13.36
CA SER A 111 7.60 0.42 -14.21
C SER A 111 6.71 -0.82 -14.26
N SER A 112 7.30 -1.99 -14.50
CA SER A 112 6.56 -3.26 -14.55
C SER A 112 5.82 -3.55 -13.24
N ALA A 113 6.50 -3.39 -12.10
CA ALA A 113 5.89 -3.60 -10.79
C ALA A 113 4.81 -2.56 -10.47
N LEU A 114 5.00 -1.29 -10.87
CA LEU A 114 4.02 -0.23 -10.66
C LEU A 114 2.76 -0.45 -11.52
N LYS A 115 2.91 -0.88 -12.78
CA LYS A 115 1.80 -1.29 -13.65
C LYS A 115 1.02 -2.44 -13.06
N GLN A 116 1.71 -3.49 -12.63
CA GLN A 116 1.07 -4.67 -12.05
C GLN A 116 0.31 -4.32 -10.77
N ALA A 117 0.94 -3.56 -9.86
CA ALA A 117 0.29 -3.12 -8.63
C ALA A 117 -0.94 -2.25 -8.94
N SER A 118 -0.81 -1.28 -9.84
CA SER A 118 -1.93 -0.40 -10.23
C SER A 118 -3.08 -1.16 -10.88
N ALA A 119 -2.79 -2.17 -11.72
CA ALA A 119 -3.81 -3.03 -12.31
C ALA A 119 -4.58 -3.84 -11.24
N ILE A 120 -3.89 -4.38 -10.24
CA ILE A 120 -4.53 -5.08 -9.12
C ILE A 120 -5.42 -4.12 -8.31
N LEU A 121 -4.88 -2.96 -7.92
CA LEU A 121 -5.56 -2.00 -7.06
C LEU A 121 -6.77 -1.34 -7.75
N SER A 122 -6.62 -0.93 -9.01
CA SER A 122 -7.73 -0.38 -9.81
C SER A 122 -8.84 -1.39 -10.03
N LYS A 123 -8.53 -2.68 -10.20
CA LYS A 123 -9.54 -3.74 -10.28
C LYS A 123 -10.26 -3.96 -8.95
N ARG A 124 -9.54 -3.92 -7.83
CA ARG A 124 -10.09 -4.15 -6.49
C ARG A 124 -10.89 -2.97 -5.94
N ALA A 125 -10.48 -1.74 -6.27
CA ALA A 125 -11.06 -0.53 -5.72
C ALA A 125 -11.34 0.53 -6.81
N PRO A 126 -12.10 0.21 -7.88
CA PRO A 126 -12.17 1.04 -9.09
C PRO A 126 -12.63 2.48 -8.84
N GLU A 127 -13.61 2.69 -7.97
CA GLU A 127 -14.14 4.02 -7.67
C GLU A 127 -13.21 4.83 -6.74
N HIS A 128 -12.41 4.12 -5.92
CA HIS A 128 -11.58 4.70 -4.88
C HIS A 128 -10.12 4.86 -5.29
N PHE A 129 -9.66 4.16 -6.33
CA PHE A 129 -8.28 4.15 -6.76
C PHE A 129 -7.87 5.46 -7.43
N ARG A 130 -6.69 5.94 -7.08
CA ARG A 130 -6.01 7.06 -7.76
C ARG A 130 -4.57 6.64 -8.05
N HIS A 131 -4.03 7.13 -9.16
CA HIS A 131 -2.63 6.95 -9.58
C HIS A 131 -1.69 7.77 -8.68
N TRP A 132 -1.78 7.55 -7.37
CA TRP A 132 -0.94 8.11 -6.36
C TRP A 132 -0.02 7.03 -5.87
N PHE A 133 1.27 7.34 -5.78
CA PHE A 133 2.28 6.42 -5.34
C PHE A 133 2.90 6.91 -4.04
N ARG A 134 3.06 6.00 -3.07
CA ARG A 134 3.91 6.21 -1.91
C ARG A 134 5.04 5.20 -1.96
N ALA A 135 6.28 5.70 -1.95
CA ALA A 135 7.45 4.84 -2.02
C ALA A 135 7.58 3.96 -0.77
N PRO A 136 7.77 2.64 -0.93
CA PRO A 136 8.13 1.74 0.16
C PRO A 136 9.29 2.28 1.01
N ALA A 137 9.06 2.34 2.32
CA ALA A 137 9.99 2.90 3.31
C ALA A 137 10.53 4.32 3.01
N GLY A 138 9.86 5.08 2.14
CA GLY A 138 10.23 6.46 1.77
C GLY A 138 11.41 6.61 0.81
N TYR A 139 11.90 5.51 0.22
CA TYR A 139 13.07 5.52 -0.66
C TYR A 139 12.70 6.02 -2.07
N ILE A 140 13.10 7.25 -2.40
CA ILE A 140 12.97 7.86 -3.74
C ILE A 140 14.35 8.23 -4.30
N ALA A 141 14.55 8.05 -5.61
CA ALA A 141 15.68 8.58 -6.36
C ALA A 141 15.22 9.34 -7.62
N PRO A 142 16.04 10.27 -8.16
CA PRO A 142 15.66 11.07 -9.33
C PRO A 142 15.22 10.26 -10.55
N TRP A 143 15.84 9.12 -10.81
CA TRP A 143 15.51 8.26 -11.96
C TRP A 143 14.08 7.72 -11.91
N MET A 144 13.46 7.65 -10.73
CA MET A 144 12.08 7.16 -10.56
C MET A 144 11.04 8.17 -11.07
N ALA A 145 11.40 9.45 -11.18
CA ALA A 145 10.45 10.52 -11.52
C ALA A 145 9.86 10.36 -12.93
N GLU A 146 10.67 9.90 -13.90
CA GLU A 146 10.21 9.64 -15.27
C GLU A 146 9.16 8.54 -15.29
N VAL A 147 9.44 7.40 -14.65
CA VAL A 147 8.50 6.28 -14.53
C VAL A 147 7.21 6.71 -13.83
N LEU A 148 7.31 7.47 -12.73
CA LEU A 148 6.14 7.95 -11.99
C LEU A 148 5.28 8.97 -12.75
N ALA A 149 5.84 9.67 -13.74
CA ALA A 149 5.10 10.63 -14.55
C ALA A 149 4.31 9.96 -15.69
N GLU A 150 4.69 8.73 -16.06
CA GLU A 150 4.07 7.97 -17.16
C GLU A 150 2.93 7.05 -16.71
N GLU A 151 2.87 6.71 -15.41
CA GLU A 151 1.87 5.81 -14.81
C GLU A 151 0.73 6.56 -14.09
#